data_AF-A0A166VGR3-F1
#
_entry.id   AF-A0A166VGR3-F1
#
_cell.length_a   1.000
_cell.length_b   1.000
_cell.length_c   1.000
_cell.angle_alpha   90.00
_cell.angle_beta   90.00
_cell.angle_gamma   90.00
#
_symmetry.space_group_name_H-M   'P 1'
#
loop_
_entity.id
_entity.type
_entity.pdbx_description
1 polymer ?
#
loop_
_entity_poly.entity_id
_entity_poly.type
_entity_poly.pdbx_seq_one_letter_code
_entity_poly.pdbx_strand_id
1 'polypeptide(L)'
;MYRKSKGILGLISLLLSLECMAGFNDGPYVFIHQDGYKAAQICDGEKREFMIVEGKDFDYCGQQIKLNLTPIEPNDTHYKGDFPVVALSDIHGQHTIMMQLLKANQVVDQNGRWIFNKGHLVITGDIFDRGSQVTETLWYIKWLEAEALKAGGRVHFLLGNHEAMVLNGDLRYLHIKYRQTAMVLAQPFEQLFSKNSVLGRWLRQKNTVVEINGNLFLHGGLHPETLKLNLSLKEMNRIFRKELVVKEQGSQGRSDLGRFLYGTDGPLWYRGFFSETPSANFAQLQAHFSVERFIVGHTSHKEVVSRYNGRIIGIDSSIKLGHKGELLLIDKGRYWRADMQGNRTQLNFEK
;
A
#
# COMPACT_ATOMS: atom_id res chain seq x y z
N MET A 1 63.87 -16.96 35.29
CA MET A 1 63.99 -15.74 34.46
C MET A 1 63.50 -16.08 33.06
N TYR A 2 62.20 -15.95 32.76
CA TYR A 2 61.70 -15.95 31.37
C TYR A 2 60.41 -15.13 31.30
N ARG A 3 60.37 -14.28 30.27
CA ARG A 3 59.55 -13.07 30.12
C ARG A 3 58.09 -13.40 29.82
N LYS A 4 57.21 -12.58 30.39
CA LYS A 4 55.83 -12.36 29.94
C LYS A 4 55.86 -11.77 28.52
N SER A 5 55.20 -12.41 27.55
CA SER A 5 54.74 -11.74 26.33
C SER A 5 53.24 -11.50 26.44
N LYS A 6 52.87 -10.26 26.79
CA LYS A 6 51.55 -9.71 26.51
C LYS A 6 51.56 -9.21 25.06
N GLY A 7 50.45 -9.40 24.37
CA GLY A 7 50.13 -8.67 23.14
C GLY A 7 50.17 -9.54 21.89
N ILE A 8 48.99 -9.89 21.38
CA ILE A 8 48.39 -9.44 20.11
C ILE A 8 47.03 -10.16 20.07
N LEU A 9 46.03 -9.54 20.69
CA LEU A 9 44.62 -9.93 20.52
C LEU A 9 43.87 -8.63 20.22
N GLY A 10 44.03 -8.15 18.99
CA GLY A 10 43.53 -6.83 18.62
C GLY A 10 43.80 -6.52 17.17
N LEU A 11 43.34 -7.37 16.25
CA LEU A 11 43.23 -7.03 14.82
C LEU A 11 42.42 -8.05 13.99
N ILE A 12 41.42 -8.72 14.58
CA ILE A 12 40.48 -9.60 13.85
C ILE A 12 39.02 -9.30 14.28
N SER A 13 38.66 -8.02 14.33
CA SER A 13 37.25 -7.59 14.55
C SER A 13 36.83 -6.47 13.60
N LEU A 14 37.68 -6.10 12.62
CA LEU A 14 37.41 -4.98 11.71
C LEU A 14 37.49 -5.35 10.22
N LEU A 15 37.45 -6.65 9.91
CA LEU A 15 37.47 -7.15 8.52
C LEU A 15 36.21 -7.96 8.15
N LEU A 16 35.24 -8.08 9.06
CA LEU A 16 33.95 -8.73 8.82
C LEU A 16 32.78 -7.75 8.61
N SER A 17 33.06 -6.45 8.47
CA SER A 17 32.03 -5.41 8.26
C SER A 17 31.94 -4.87 6.84
N LEU A 18 32.71 -5.40 5.88
CA LEU A 18 32.60 -5.02 4.45
C LEU A 18 32.03 -6.11 3.54
N GLU A 19 31.90 -7.36 3.99
CA GLU A 19 31.48 -8.49 3.14
C GLU A 19 29.96 -8.69 2.99
N CYS A 20 29.12 -7.68 3.26
CA CYS A 20 27.68 -7.81 2.97
C CYS A 20 26.99 -6.49 2.58
N MET A 21 27.65 -5.65 1.79
CA MET A 21 26.92 -4.75 0.88
C MET A 21 26.63 -5.57 -0.38
N ALA A 22 25.65 -6.46 -0.34
CA ALA A 22 25.17 -7.11 -1.56
C ALA A 22 24.77 -6.01 -2.56
N GLY A 23 25.24 -6.11 -3.82
CA GLY A 23 24.81 -5.21 -4.88
C GLY A 23 23.28 -5.25 -5.00
N PHE A 24 22.61 -4.12 -4.77
CA PHE A 24 21.16 -4.02 -4.87
C PHE A 24 20.75 -2.72 -5.54
N ASN A 25 19.57 -2.73 -6.15
CA ASN A 25 18.96 -1.54 -6.74
C ASN A 25 17.75 -1.10 -5.91
N ASP A 26 17.60 0.21 -5.73
CA ASP A 26 16.39 0.79 -5.13
C ASP A 26 16.18 2.24 -5.57
N GLY A 27 14.96 2.74 -5.39
CA GLY A 27 14.52 4.03 -5.91
C GLY A 27 13.83 3.90 -7.28
N PRO A 28 13.76 5.00 -8.05
CA PRO A 28 14.25 6.33 -7.68
C PRO A 28 13.34 6.98 -6.63
N TYR A 29 13.94 7.68 -5.68
CA TYR A 29 13.27 8.61 -4.78
C TYR A 29 13.36 10.00 -5.37
N VAL A 30 12.21 10.54 -5.78
CA VAL A 30 12.15 11.81 -6.51
C VAL A 30 11.65 12.91 -5.57
N PHE A 31 12.42 13.98 -5.45
CA PHE A 31 12.16 15.13 -4.61
C PHE A 31 11.95 16.37 -5.46
N ILE A 32 11.08 17.26 -4.98
CA ILE A 32 10.85 18.57 -5.58
C ILE A 32 12.00 19.48 -5.17
N HIS A 33 12.59 20.13 -6.17
CA HIS A 33 13.71 21.04 -6.05
C HIS A 33 13.33 22.39 -6.67
N GLN A 34 14.09 23.45 -6.37
CA GLN A 34 13.82 24.79 -6.93
C GLN A 34 13.86 24.78 -8.47
N ASP A 35 14.81 24.03 -9.03
CA ASP A 35 15.03 23.91 -10.49
C ASP A 35 14.32 22.69 -11.13
N GLY A 36 13.27 22.15 -10.49
CA GLY A 36 12.50 21.02 -10.99
C GLY A 36 12.49 19.83 -10.02
N TYR A 37 13.09 18.71 -10.41
CA TYR A 37 13.08 17.48 -9.60
C TYR A 37 14.48 16.89 -9.45
N LYS A 38 14.83 16.48 -8.24
CA LYS A 38 16.06 15.75 -7.93
C LYS A 38 15.72 14.29 -7.63
N ALA A 39 16.32 13.36 -8.35
CA ALA A 39 16.20 11.94 -8.08
C ALA A 39 17.41 11.43 -7.30
N ALA A 40 17.16 10.51 -6.37
CA ALA A 40 18.18 9.69 -5.72
C ALA A 40 17.84 8.22 -5.93
N GLN A 41 18.80 7.42 -6.38
CA GLN A 41 18.64 5.98 -6.56
C GLN A 41 19.89 5.25 -6.11
N ILE A 42 19.77 3.94 -5.91
CA ILE A 42 20.88 3.05 -5.63
C ILE A 42 20.98 2.09 -6.80
N CYS A 43 22.18 2.00 -7.39
CA CYS A 43 22.47 1.06 -8.45
C CYS A 43 23.70 0.25 -8.04
N ASP A 44 23.55 -1.08 -7.98
CA ASP A 44 24.59 -2.00 -7.53
C ASP A 44 25.19 -1.62 -6.16
N GLY A 45 24.33 -1.19 -5.23
CA GLY A 45 24.73 -0.73 -3.89
C GLY A 45 25.28 0.70 -3.84
N GLU A 46 25.52 1.36 -4.98
CA GLU A 46 26.05 2.72 -5.03
C GLU A 46 24.97 3.79 -5.17
N LYS A 47 25.07 4.84 -4.36
CA LYS A 47 24.20 6.02 -4.44
C LYS A 47 24.46 6.80 -5.73
N ARG A 48 23.40 7.13 -6.46
CA ARG A 48 23.41 8.06 -7.60
C ARG A 48 22.35 9.15 -7.40
N GLU A 49 22.74 10.41 -7.62
CA GLU A 49 21.84 11.55 -7.58
C GLU A 49 21.96 12.39 -8.85
N PHE A 50 20.82 12.84 -9.38
CA PHE A 50 20.78 13.65 -10.60
C PHE A 50 19.47 14.44 -10.68
N MET A 51 19.45 15.46 -11.53
CA MET A 51 18.24 16.19 -11.86
C MET A 51 17.43 15.43 -12.92
N ILE A 52 16.11 15.39 -12.77
CA ILE A 52 15.20 14.86 -13.79
C ILE A 52 14.28 15.96 -14.30
N VAL A 53 13.94 15.86 -15.58
CA VAL A 53 12.99 16.75 -16.25
C VAL A 53 11.70 15.98 -16.46
N GLU A 54 10.57 16.54 -16.02
CA GLU A 54 9.27 15.90 -16.19
C GLU A 54 8.99 15.61 -17.67
N GLY A 55 8.46 14.41 -17.96
CA GLY A 55 8.12 13.98 -19.30
C GLY A 55 9.29 13.46 -20.15
N LYS A 56 10.54 13.56 -19.66
CA LYS A 56 11.71 12.94 -20.30
C LYS A 56 12.07 11.61 -19.66
N ASP A 57 12.69 10.74 -20.45
CA ASP A 57 13.23 9.48 -19.99
C ASP A 57 14.52 9.74 -19.20
N PHE A 58 14.81 8.88 -18.23
CA PHE A 58 16.07 8.89 -17.50
C PHE A 58 16.53 7.46 -17.17
N ASP A 59 17.82 7.32 -16.87
CA ASP A 59 18.44 6.05 -16.53
C ASP A 59 18.14 5.63 -15.08
N TYR A 60 17.43 4.53 -14.93
CA TYR A 60 17.30 3.77 -13.70
C TYR A 60 18.12 2.49 -13.81
N CYS A 61 19.35 2.55 -13.32
CA CYS A 61 20.29 1.42 -13.25
C CYS A 61 20.40 0.61 -14.57
N GLY A 62 20.54 1.31 -15.71
CA GLY A 62 20.64 0.71 -17.04
C GLY A 62 19.30 0.58 -17.79
N GLN A 63 18.17 0.88 -17.15
CA GLN A 63 16.87 0.91 -17.78
C GLN A 63 16.39 2.34 -18.00
N GLN A 64 16.02 2.69 -19.24
CA GLN A 64 15.35 3.96 -19.52
C GLN A 64 13.90 3.90 -19.03
N ILE A 65 13.54 4.79 -18.10
CA ILE A 65 12.19 4.88 -17.55
C ILE A 65 11.64 6.30 -17.67
N LYS A 66 10.32 6.39 -17.77
CA LYS A 66 9.56 7.64 -17.77
C LYS A 66 8.59 7.64 -16.60
N LEU A 67 8.70 8.66 -15.75
CA LEU A 67 7.81 8.80 -14.59
C LEU A 67 6.76 9.88 -14.81
N ASN A 68 5.54 9.58 -14.39
CA ASN A 68 4.51 10.61 -14.19
C ASN A 68 4.69 11.21 -12.79
N LEU A 69 5.15 12.46 -12.71
CA LEU A 69 5.50 13.11 -11.45
C LEU A 69 4.31 13.84 -10.81
N THR A 70 3.32 14.22 -11.61
CA THR A 70 2.10 14.86 -11.12
C THR A 70 1.18 13.82 -10.47
N PRO A 71 0.79 13.96 -9.19
CA PRO A 71 -0.11 13.02 -8.55
C PRO A 71 -1.56 13.31 -8.95
N ILE A 72 -2.37 12.25 -9.08
CA ILE A 72 -3.80 12.37 -9.39
C ILE A 72 -4.56 12.33 -8.06
N GLU A 73 -5.33 13.37 -7.80
CA GLU A 73 -6.18 13.44 -6.62
C GLU A 73 -7.42 12.54 -6.78
N PRO A 74 -7.81 11.79 -5.74
CA PRO A 74 -9.10 11.12 -5.73
C PRO A 74 -10.21 12.17 -5.70
N ASN A 75 -10.97 12.27 -6.79
CA ASN A 75 -12.06 13.24 -6.89
C ASN A 75 -13.30 12.85 -6.07
N ASP A 76 -13.46 11.56 -5.75
CA ASP A 76 -14.66 11.04 -5.10
C ASP A 76 -14.34 9.94 -4.08
N THR A 77 -15.31 9.70 -3.20
CA THR A 77 -15.38 8.60 -2.23
C THR A 77 -16.50 7.61 -2.56
N HIS A 78 -17.41 7.97 -3.48
CA HIS A 78 -18.53 7.13 -3.92
C HIS A 78 -18.47 6.90 -5.43
N TYR A 79 -18.65 5.66 -5.86
CA TYR A 79 -18.67 5.31 -7.28
C TYR A 79 -19.83 4.35 -7.56
N LYS A 80 -20.62 4.68 -8.58
CA LYS A 80 -21.74 3.84 -9.03
C LYS A 80 -21.72 3.68 -10.54
N GLY A 81 -21.87 2.46 -11.02
CA GLY A 81 -21.96 2.17 -12.45
C GLY A 81 -21.85 0.68 -12.78
N ASP A 82 -22.04 0.37 -14.06
CA ASP A 82 -21.90 -0.98 -14.60
C ASP A 82 -20.47 -1.18 -15.13
N PHE A 83 -19.58 -1.57 -14.23
CA PHE A 83 -18.19 -1.92 -14.53
C PHE A 83 -17.70 -3.00 -13.57
N PRO A 84 -16.78 -3.87 -14.01
CA PRO A 84 -16.21 -4.88 -13.13
C PRO A 84 -15.23 -4.24 -12.13
N VAL A 85 -15.09 -4.85 -10.95
CA VAL A 85 -14.15 -4.44 -9.91
C VAL A 85 -13.22 -5.60 -9.60
N VAL A 86 -11.92 -5.35 -9.57
CA VAL A 86 -10.92 -6.27 -9.01
C VAL A 86 -10.36 -5.65 -7.74
N ALA A 87 -10.19 -6.44 -6.68
CA ALA A 87 -9.64 -5.97 -5.42
C ALA A 87 -8.62 -6.95 -4.82
N LEU A 88 -7.55 -6.42 -4.23
CA LEU A 88 -6.54 -7.15 -3.46
C LEU A 88 -5.98 -6.26 -2.35
N SER A 89 -5.18 -6.82 -1.45
CA SER A 89 -4.62 -6.08 -0.30
C SER A 89 -3.27 -6.66 0.13
N ASP A 90 -2.57 -5.94 1.02
CA ASP A 90 -1.47 -6.48 1.82
C ASP A 90 -0.34 -7.07 0.96
N ILE A 91 -0.03 -6.34 -0.13
CA ILE A 91 1.02 -6.70 -1.09
C ILE A 91 2.39 -6.75 -0.39
N HIS A 92 2.63 -5.86 0.57
CA HIS A 92 3.82 -5.88 1.43
C HIS A 92 5.13 -6.07 0.65
N GLY A 93 5.34 -5.23 -0.36
CA GLY A 93 6.54 -5.27 -1.18
C GLY A 93 6.72 -6.54 -2.03
N GLN A 94 5.66 -7.29 -2.32
CA GLN A 94 5.68 -8.46 -3.21
C GLN A 94 5.20 -8.10 -4.62
N HIS A 95 5.91 -7.18 -5.28
CA HIS A 95 5.54 -6.64 -6.60
C HIS A 95 5.33 -7.75 -7.64
N THR A 96 6.23 -8.74 -7.67
CA THR A 96 6.16 -9.84 -8.63
C THR A 96 4.86 -10.63 -8.53
N ILE A 97 4.39 -10.91 -7.30
CA ILE A 97 3.13 -11.63 -7.07
C ILE A 97 1.93 -10.79 -7.51
N MET A 98 1.93 -9.50 -7.15
CA MET A 98 0.88 -8.57 -7.61
C MET A 98 0.81 -8.56 -9.14
N MET A 99 1.95 -8.43 -9.82
CA MET A 99 1.98 -8.42 -11.29
C MET A 99 1.48 -9.73 -11.89
N GLN A 100 1.84 -10.87 -11.32
CA GLN A 100 1.34 -12.17 -11.78
C GLN A 100 -0.19 -12.27 -11.63
N LEU A 101 -0.74 -11.85 -10.48
CA LEU A 101 -2.18 -11.82 -10.23
C LEU A 101 -2.91 -10.93 -11.24
N LEU A 102 -2.44 -9.70 -11.45
CA LEU A 102 -3.08 -8.74 -12.35
C LEU A 102 -3.03 -9.21 -13.82
N LYS A 103 -1.93 -9.83 -14.25
CA LYS A 103 -1.77 -10.40 -15.60
C LYS A 103 -2.69 -11.60 -15.82
N ALA A 104 -2.65 -12.57 -14.91
CA ALA A 104 -3.44 -13.80 -15.01
C ALA A 104 -4.95 -13.51 -15.03
N ASN A 105 -5.38 -12.45 -14.35
CA ASN A 105 -6.78 -12.04 -14.27
C ASN A 105 -7.16 -10.93 -15.25
N GLN A 106 -6.30 -10.63 -16.23
CA GLN A 106 -6.57 -9.69 -17.33
C GLN A 106 -6.94 -8.27 -16.87
N VAL A 107 -6.36 -7.82 -15.75
CA VAL A 107 -6.40 -6.40 -15.35
C VAL A 107 -5.37 -5.61 -16.16
N VAL A 108 -4.21 -6.23 -16.37
CA VAL A 108 -3.11 -5.69 -17.18
C VAL A 108 -2.63 -6.72 -18.20
N ASP A 109 -2.04 -6.25 -19.29
CA ASP A 109 -1.44 -7.11 -20.31
C ASP A 109 -0.10 -7.72 -19.84
N GLN A 110 0.53 -8.52 -20.71
CA GLN A 110 1.82 -9.16 -20.40
C GLN A 110 2.96 -8.15 -20.15
N ASN A 111 2.84 -6.93 -20.65
CA ASN A 111 3.77 -5.83 -20.43
C ASN A 111 3.39 -4.97 -19.21
N GLY A 112 2.32 -5.31 -18.50
CA GLY A 112 1.82 -4.57 -17.33
C GLY A 112 0.96 -3.35 -17.69
N ARG A 113 0.52 -3.18 -18.94
CA ARG A 113 -0.34 -2.06 -19.34
C ARG A 113 -1.79 -2.32 -19.02
N TRP A 114 -2.51 -1.28 -18.61
CA TRP A 114 -3.92 -1.35 -18.27
C TRP A 114 -4.76 -1.86 -19.47
N ILE A 115 -5.51 -2.94 -19.27
CA ILE A 115 -6.48 -3.47 -20.25
C ILE A 115 -7.87 -3.70 -19.65
N PHE A 116 -8.07 -3.31 -18.40
CA PHE A 116 -9.34 -3.52 -17.69
C PHE A 116 -10.43 -2.50 -18.06
N ASN A 117 -10.28 -1.78 -19.18
CA ASN A 117 -11.24 -0.82 -19.73
C ASN A 117 -11.76 0.16 -18.65
N LYS A 118 -13.09 0.22 -18.50
CA LYS A 118 -13.80 1.03 -17.48
C LYS A 118 -13.83 0.40 -16.09
N GLY A 119 -13.20 -0.77 -15.92
CA GLY A 119 -13.16 -1.48 -14.66
C GLY A 119 -12.39 -0.73 -13.59
N HIS A 120 -12.62 -1.10 -12.33
CA HIS A 120 -11.95 -0.51 -11.18
C HIS A 120 -11.03 -1.54 -10.52
N LEU A 121 -9.78 -1.16 -10.27
CA LEU A 121 -8.86 -1.90 -9.40
C LEU A 121 -8.86 -1.24 -8.02
N VAL A 122 -9.04 -1.99 -6.94
CA VAL A 122 -8.97 -1.50 -5.56
C VAL A 122 -7.83 -2.21 -4.81
N ILE A 123 -6.96 -1.43 -4.18
CA ILE A 123 -5.91 -1.95 -3.30
C ILE A 123 -6.19 -1.39 -1.91
N THR A 124 -6.62 -2.25 -0.98
CA THR A 124 -7.03 -1.82 0.37
C THR A 124 -5.85 -1.65 1.32
N GLY A 125 -4.74 -1.06 0.87
CA GLY A 125 -3.58 -0.72 1.71
C GLY A 125 -2.50 -1.79 1.82
N ASP A 126 -1.50 -1.45 2.62
CA ASP A 126 -0.35 -2.28 3.00
C ASP A 126 0.52 -2.72 1.82
N ILE A 127 1.02 -1.74 1.06
CA ILE A 127 2.12 -1.94 0.10
C ILE A 127 3.47 -1.92 0.83
N PHE A 128 3.62 -1.08 1.86
CA PHE A 128 4.85 -0.96 2.63
C PHE A 128 5.21 -2.20 3.45
N ASP A 129 6.48 -2.27 3.88
CA ASP A 129 7.06 -3.26 4.78
C ASP A 129 7.11 -4.71 4.28
N ARG A 130 7.86 -5.53 5.03
CA ARG A 130 8.12 -6.97 4.84
C ARG A 130 8.86 -7.35 3.56
N GLY A 131 8.32 -7.09 2.38
CA GLY A 131 8.93 -7.48 1.11
C GLY A 131 9.96 -6.48 0.59
N SER A 132 10.68 -6.85 -0.45
CA SER A 132 11.80 -6.09 -1.01
C SER A 132 11.45 -5.27 -2.24
N GLN A 133 10.19 -5.20 -2.67
CA GLN A 133 9.77 -4.53 -3.92
C GLN A 133 8.67 -3.45 -3.72
N VAL A 134 8.74 -2.69 -2.62
CA VAL A 134 7.84 -1.62 -2.22
C VAL A 134 7.94 -0.45 -3.20
N THR A 135 9.15 0.02 -3.48
CA THR A 135 9.39 1.19 -4.35
C THR A 135 8.83 0.96 -5.75
N GLU A 136 9.08 -0.24 -6.29
CA GLU A 136 8.58 -0.73 -7.58
C GLU A 136 7.06 -0.77 -7.60
N THR A 137 6.45 -1.28 -6.53
CA THR A 137 4.99 -1.35 -6.39
C THR A 137 4.37 0.05 -6.35
N LEU A 138 4.91 0.98 -5.56
CA LEU A 138 4.37 2.34 -5.44
C LEU A 138 4.45 3.09 -6.78
N TRP A 139 5.59 3.03 -7.48
CA TRP A 139 5.72 3.66 -8.80
C TRP A 139 4.78 3.05 -9.82
N TYR A 140 4.67 1.72 -9.85
CA TYR A 140 3.77 1.03 -10.78
C TYR A 140 2.31 1.41 -10.54
N ILE A 141 1.83 1.38 -9.29
CA ILE A 141 0.44 1.74 -8.98
C ILE A 141 0.16 3.21 -9.29
N LYS A 142 1.09 4.13 -8.98
CA LYS A 142 0.97 5.53 -9.35
C LYS A 142 0.85 5.71 -10.88
N TRP A 143 1.64 4.98 -11.65
CA TRP A 143 1.56 5.02 -13.11
C TRP A 143 0.24 4.41 -13.62
N LEU A 144 -0.16 3.27 -13.07
CA LEU A 144 -1.36 2.53 -13.47
C LEU A 144 -2.64 3.34 -13.21
N GLU A 145 -2.68 4.17 -12.16
CA GLU A 145 -3.76 5.14 -11.92
C GLU A 145 -4.01 6.04 -13.14
N ALA A 146 -2.94 6.54 -13.76
CA ALA A 146 -3.04 7.41 -14.93
C ALA A 146 -3.51 6.63 -16.18
N GLU A 147 -3.01 5.41 -16.36
CA GLU A 147 -3.41 4.56 -17.49
C GLU A 147 -4.88 4.14 -17.39
N ALA A 148 -5.33 3.73 -16.21
CA ALA A 148 -6.73 3.39 -15.96
C ALA A 148 -7.65 4.59 -16.21
N LEU A 149 -7.28 5.78 -15.72
CA LEU A 149 -8.04 7.00 -15.91
C LEU A 149 -8.22 7.34 -17.40
N LYS A 150 -7.17 7.23 -18.21
CA LYS A 150 -7.23 7.46 -19.67
C LYS A 150 -8.18 6.48 -20.38
N ALA A 151 -8.25 5.24 -19.91
CA ALA A 151 -9.15 4.22 -20.44
C ALA A 151 -10.60 4.31 -19.90
N GLY A 152 -10.87 5.30 -19.03
CA GLY A 152 -12.17 5.47 -18.39
C GLY A 152 -12.39 4.57 -17.16
N GLY A 153 -11.40 3.79 -16.75
CA GLY A 153 -11.38 3.00 -15.52
C GLY A 153 -10.73 3.74 -14.36
N ARG A 154 -10.48 3.04 -13.24
CA ARG A 154 -9.85 3.63 -12.05
C ARG A 154 -8.95 2.63 -11.32
N VAL A 155 -7.90 3.13 -10.71
CA VAL A 155 -7.18 2.45 -9.63
C VAL A 155 -7.42 3.22 -8.33
N HIS A 156 -7.87 2.52 -7.30
CA HIS A 156 -8.14 3.05 -5.98
C HIS A 156 -7.12 2.46 -5.00
N PHE A 157 -5.99 3.13 -4.83
CA PHE A 157 -5.07 2.79 -3.75
C PHE A 157 -5.53 3.48 -2.45
N LEU A 158 -5.90 2.67 -1.46
CA LEU A 158 -6.28 3.12 -0.14
C LEU A 158 -5.09 3.00 0.81
N LEU A 159 -5.04 3.86 1.84
CA LEU A 159 -4.04 3.76 2.89
C LEU A 159 -4.36 2.62 3.86
N GLY A 160 -3.37 1.78 4.14
CA GLY A 160 -3.36 0.79 5.22
C GLY A 160 -2.60 1.28 6.45
N ASN A 161 -2.46 0.41 7.45
CA ASN A 161 -1.73 0.79 8.66
C ASN A 161 -0.23 0.90 8.41
N HIS A 162 0.34 0.12 7.47
CA HIS A 162 1.77 0.17 7.18
C HIS A 162 2.17 1.46 6.43
N GLU A 163 1.32 2.01 5.56
CA GLU A 163 1.53 3.35 5.01
C GLU A 163 1.60 4.39 6.15
N ALA A 164 0.66 4.35 7.08
CA ALA A 164 0.64 5.28 8.21
C ALA A 164 1.86 5.10 9.15
N MET A 165 2.26 3.85 9.42
CA MET A 165 3.42 3.54 10.26
C MET A 165 4.71 4.08 9.64
N VAL A 166 4.99 3.70 8.39
CA VAL A 166 6.24 4.09 7.72
C VAL A 166 6.34 5.60 7.60
N LEU A 167 5.27 6.30 7.21
CA LEU A 167 5.29 7.76 7.07
C LEU A 167 5.50 8.50 8.42
N ASN A 168 5.24 7.82 9.54
CA ASN A 168 5.49 8.34 10.89
C ASN A 168 6.82 7.86 11.50
N GLY A 169 7.63 7.11 10.76
CA GLY A 169 8.92 6.59 11.23
C GLY A 169 8.81 5.35 12.11
N ASP A 170 7.64 4.70 12.16
CA ASP A 170 7.53 3.38 12.75
C ASP A 170 7.97 2.32 11.73
N LEU A 171 9.24 1.92 11.82
CA LEU A 171 9.93 1.06 10.84
C LEU A 171 10.15 -0.37 11.37
N ARG A 172 9.33 -0.82 12.33
CA ARG A 172 9.53 -2.13 12.99
C ARG A 172 9.44 -3.32 12.02
N TYR A 173 8.69 -3.20 10.93
CA TYR A 173 8.49 -4.27 9.93
C TYR A 173 9.27 -4.05 8.62
N LEU A 174 10.16 -3.07 8.61
CA LEU A 174 10.89 -2.67 7.42
C LEU A 174 11.89 -3.74 6.98
N HIS A 175 11.79 -4.17 5.72
CA HIS A 175 12.73 -5.11 5.10
C HIS A 175 14.18 -4.59 5.14
N ILE A 176 15.16 -5.48 5.26
CA ILE A 176 16.58 -5.12 5.42
C ILE A 176 17.11 -4.26 4.27
N LYS A 177 16.65 -4.50 3.03
CA LYS A 177 16.98 -3.69 1.83
C LYS A 177 16.76 -2.19 2.08
N TYR A 178 15.66 -1.81 2.73
CA TYR A 178 15.32 -0.41 2.94
C TYR A 178 16.07 0.23 4.11
N ARG A 179 16.53 -0.58 5.07
CA ARG A 179 17.47 -0.12 6.10
C ARG A 179 18.82 0.22 5.46
N GLN A 180 19.30 -0.65 4.57
CA GLN A 180 20.50 -0.39 3.76
C GLN A 180 20.30 0.82 2.85
N THR A 181 19.12 0.97 2.25
CA THR A 181 18.78 2.14 1.42
C THR A 181 18.89 3.45 2.20
N ALA A 182 18.30 3.51 3.40
CA ALA A 182 18.41 4.68 4.26
C ALA A 182 19.88 5.01 4.62
N MET A 183 20.70 3.99 4.86
CA MET A 183 22.14 4.15 5.14
C MET A 183 22.91 4.68 3.92
N VAL A 184 22.76 4.05 2.76
CA VAL A 184 23.45 4.42 1.51
C VAL A 184 23.04 5.83 1.04
N LEU A 185 21.75 6.17 1.14
CA LEU A 185 21.26 7.50 0.79
C LEU A 185 21.60 8.56 1.84
N ALA A 186 22.05 8.15 3.03
CA ALA A 186 22.27 8.98 4.21
C ALA A 186 21.01 9.78 4.62
N GLN A 187 19.85 9.14 4.59
CA GLN A 187 18.56 9.75 4.86
C GLN A 187 17.62 8.76 5.58
N PRO A 188 16.90 9.17 6.65
CA PRO A 188 15.91 8.32 7.28
C PRO A 188 14.86 7.85 6.28
N PHE A 189 14.47 6.56 6.34
CA PHE A 189 13.64 5.94 5.32
C PHE A 189 12.30 6.65 5.12
N GLU A 190 11.65 7.08 6.20
CA GLU A 190 10.38 7.80 6.14
C GLU A 190 10.49 9.16 5.44
N GLN A 191 11.68 9.79 5.48
CA GLN A 191 11.92 11.07 4.80
C GLN A 191 12.04 10.92 3.29
N LEU A 192 12.32 9.71 2.78
CA LEU A 192 12.25 9.40 1.36
C LEU A 192 10.81 9.52 0.82
N PHE A 193 9.81 9.49 1.71
CA PHE A 193 8.38 9.67 1.43
C PHE A 193 7.81 10.94 2.10
N SER A 194 8.64 11.96 2.31
CA SER A 194 8.21 13.25 2.85
C SER A 194 7.24 14.00 1.92
N LYS A 195 6.59 15.06 2.42
CA LYS A 195 5.75 15.97 1.61
C LYS A 195 6.48 16.69 0.46
N ASN A 196 7.82 16.61 0.44
CA ASN A 196 8.65 17.15 -0.64
C ASN A 196 9.05 16.09 -1.67
N SER A 197 8.71 14.81 -1.44
CA SER A 197 8.89 13.74 -2.42
C SER A 197 7.63 13.53 -3.26
N VAL A 198 7.80 13.06 -4.50
CA VAL A 198 6.70 12.77 -5.43
C VAL A 198 5.79 11.67 -4.87
N LEU A 199 6.36 10.53 -4.44
CA LEU A 199 5.58 9.45 -3.85
C LEU A 199 4.95 9.86 -2.51
N GLY A 200 5.65 10.66 -1.69
CA GLY A 200 5.11 11.15 -0.43
C GLY A 200 3.92 12.11 -0.60
N ARG A 201 3.95 12.99 -1.61
CA ARG A 201 2.79 13.83 -1.96
C ARG A 201 1.63 12.99 -2.46
N TRP A 202 1.91 12.03 -3.34
CA TRP A 202 0.90 11.12 -3.87
C TRP A 202 0.21 10.31 -2.75
N LEU A 203 0.97 9.77 -1.79
CA LEU A 203 0.43 9.05 -0.62
C LEU A 203 -0.50 9.92 0.24
N ARG A 204 -0.15 11.19 0.46
CA ARG A 204 -0.96 12.14 1.26
C ARG A 204 -2.30 12.52 0.61
N GLN A 205 -2.48 12.21 -0.68
CA GLN A 205 -3.75 12.45 -1.38
C GLN A 205 -4.71 11.26 -1.32
N LYS A 206 -4.25 10.08 -0.88
CA LYS A 206 -5.04 8.85 -0.95
C LYS A 206 -6.21 8.83 0.03
N ASN A 207 -7.28 8.16 -0.39
CA ASN A 207 -8.40 7.83 0.48
C ASN A 207 -7.99 6.67 1.40
N THR A 208 -8.76 6.46 2.46
CA THR A 208 -8.69 5.29 3.34
C THR A 208 -9.93 4.40 3.19
N VAL A 209 -11.05 4.99 2.79
CA VAL A 209 -12.30 4.31 2.52
C VAL A 209 -12.84 4.71 1.14
N VAL A 210 -13.43 3.77 0.40
CA VAL A 210 -14.16 4.06 -0.84
C VAL A 210 -15.36 3.15 -0.96
N GLU A 211 -16.50 3.70 -1.36
CA GLU A 211 -17.71 2.94 -1.64
C GLU A 211 -17.88 2.78 -3.16
N ILE A 212 -18.08 1.54 -3.61
CA ILE A 212 -18.29 1.21 -5.02
C ILE A 212 -19.44 0.21 -5.13
N ASN A 213 -20.53 0.61 -5.79
CA ASN A 213 -21.69 -0.25 -6.07
C ASN A 213 -22.22 -0.99 -4.83
N GLY A 214 -22.33 -0.30 -3.70
CA GLY A 214 -22.80 -0.85 -2.42
C GLY A 214 -21.75 -1.61 -1.62
N ASN A 215 -20.49 -1.63 -2.05
CA ASN A 215 -19.40 -2.28 -1.33
C ASN A 215 -18.47 -1.21 -0.74
N LEU A 216 -18.26 -1.23 0.58
CA LEU A 216 -17.29 -0.36 1.25
C LEU A 216 -15.94 -1.07 1.34
N PHE A 217 -14.94 -0.50 0.69
CA PHE A 217 -13.55 -0.95 0.73
C PHE A 217 -12.75 -0.14 1.73
N LEU A 218 -11.99 -0.81 2.58
CA LEU A 218 -11.11 -0.22 3.58
C LEU A 218 -10.06 -1.25 4.03
N HIS A 219 -9.01 -0.82 4.72
CA HIS A 219 -7.93 -1.74 5.08
C HIS A 219 -8.31 -2.75 6.18
N GLY A 220 -8.68 -2.29 7.39
CA GLY A 220 -8.97 -3.18 8.52
C GLY A 220 -10.46 -3.54 8.67
N GLY A 221 -11.26 -2.56 9.06
CA GLY A 221 -12.68 -2.75 9.36
C GLY A 221 -13.25 -1.58 10.17
N LEU A 222 -14.52 -1.61 10.52
CA LEU A 222 -15.14 -0.54 11.32
C LEU A 222 -15.58 -1.07 12.68
N HIS A 223 -14.99 -0.55 13.75
CA HIS A 223 -15.45 -0.81 15.12
C HIS A 223 -16.85 -0.18 15.31
N PRO A 224 -17.78 -0.79 16.08
CA PRO A 224 -19.13 -0.24 16.31
C PRO A 224 -19.16 1.20 16.84
N GLU A 225 -18.16 1.58 17.64
CA GLU A 225 -17.99 2.96 18.16
C GLU A 225 -17.83 4.02 17.05
N THR A 226 -17.48 3.61 15.82
CA THR A 226 -17.48 4.49 14.65
C THR A 226 -18.85 5.15 14.44
N LEU A 227 -19.95 4.47 14.80
CA LEU A 227 -21.31 5.03 14.71
C LEU A 227 -21.49 6.28 15.58
N LYS A 228 -20.79 6.38 16.70
CA LYS A 228 -20.87 7.55 17.59
C LYS A 228 -20.19 8.79 17.01
N LEU A 229 -19.31 8.61 16.03
CA LEU A 229 -18.60 9.70 15.37
C LEU A 229 -19.48 10.41 14.35
N ASN A 230 -20.52 9.74 13.83
CA ASN A 230 -21.46 10.26 12.83
C ASN A 230 -20.76 10.94 11.64
N LEU A 231 -19.67 10.35 11.15
CA LEU A 231 -18.89 10.88 10.04
C LEU A 231 -19.37 10.32 8.71
N SER A 232 -19.47 11.19 7.70
CA SER A 232 -19.50 10.72 6.32
C SER A 232 -18.16 10.10 5.90
N LEU A 233 -18.17 9.25 4.88
CA LEU A 233 -16.94 8.67 4.31
C LEU A 233 -15.98 9.78 3.79
N LYS A 234 -16.53 10.86 3.24
CA LYS A 234 -15.75 12.01 2.76
C LYS A 234 -15.02 12.73 3.90
N GLU A 235 -15.69 12.93 5.03
CA GLU A 235 -15.08 13.53 6.22
C GLU A 235 -14.01 12.62 6.81
N MET A 236 -14.27 11.33 6.89
CA MET A 236 -13.31 10.34 7.33
C MET A 236 -12.02 10.40 6.47
N ASN A 237 -12.15 10.34 5.14
CA ASN A 237 -11.02 10.49 4.21
C ASN A 237 -10.29 11.83 4.36
N ARG A 238 -11.02 12.93 4.58
CA ARG A 238 -10.42 14.25 4.83
C ARG A 238 -9.57 14.25 6.10
N ILE A 239 -10.04 13.64 7.18
CA ILE A 239 -9.30 13.56 8.45
C ILE A 239 -8.07 12.66 8.29
N PHE A 240 -8.20 11.51 7.64
CA PHE A 240 -7.05 10.64 7.35
C PHE A 240 -5.97 11.42 6.60
N ARG A 241 -6.29 12.07 5.47
CA ARG A 241 -5.31 12.86 4.71
C ARG A 241 -4.68 13.98 5.53
N LYS A 242 -5.49 14.73 6.28
CA LYS A 242 -5.02 15.87 7.07
C LYS A 242 -4.04 15.42 8.17
N GLU A 243 -4.34 14.31 8.84
CA GLU A 243 -3.65 13.88 10.07
C GLU A 243 -2.76 12.63 9.87
N LEU A 244 -2.40 12.33 8.62
CA LEU A 244 -1.59 11.16 8.26
C LEU A 244 -0.25 11.14 8.99
N VAL A 245 0.49 12.25 8.94
CA VAL A 245 1.80 12.37 9.58
C VAL A 245 1.68 13.24 10.82
N VAL A 246 1.95 12.64 11.99
CA VAL A 246 1.85 13.28 13.31
C VAL A 246 2.78 14.48 13.40
N LYS A 247 4.03 14.34 12.93
CA LYS A 247 5.02 15.43 12.93
C LYS A 247 4.59 16.64 12.08
N GLU A 248 3.68 16.46 11.12
CA GLU A 248 3.15 17.55 10.30
C GLU A 248 2.03 18.34 11.01
N GLN A 249 1.53 17.85 12.15
CA GLN A 249 0.50 18.53 12.95
C GLN A 249 1.07 19.49 14.01
N GLY A 250 2.39 19.67 14.05
CA GLY A 250 3.06 20.48 15.07
C GLY A 250 2.96 19.87 16.48
N SER A 251 3.03 20.71 17.51
CA SER A 251 3.04 20.27 18.92
C SER A 251 1.72 19.64 19.39
N GLN A 252 0.61 19.87 18.70
CA GLN A 252 -0.71 19.35 19.08
C GLN A 252 -0.89 17.87 18.76
N GLY A 253 -0.14 17.33 17.79
CA GLY A 253 -0.32 15.97 17.29
C GLY A 253 -1.69 15.75 16.64
N ARG A 254 -2.16 14.50 16.63
CA ARG A 254 -3.51 14.16 16.13
C ARG A 254 -4.61 14.69 17.06
N SER A 255 -5.74 15.07 16.48
CA SER A 255 -6.97 15.36 17.23
C SER A 255 -7.49 14.11 17.96
N ASP A 256 -8.41 14.25 18.91
CA ASP A 256 -9.02 13.10 19.59
C ASP A 256 -9.67 12.13 18.58
N LEU A 257 -10.35 12.70 17.59
CA LEU A 257 -10.92 11.95 16.48
C LEU A 257 -9.85 11.24 15.64
N GLY A 258 -8.75 11.94 15.31
CA GLY A 258 -7.62 11.34 14.63
C GLY A 258 -6.97 10.21 15.43
N ARG A 259 -6.87 10.33 16.76
CA ARG A 259 -6.34 9.27 17.62
C ARG A 259 -7.21 8.02 17.61
N PHE A 260 -8.54 8.17 17.56
CA PHE A 260 -9.44 7.03 17.36
C PHE A 260 -9.25 6.41 15.97
N LEU A 261 -9.31 7.22 14.91
CA LEU A 261 -9.25 6.73 13.53
C LEU A 261 -7.94 6.02 13.18
N TYR A 262 -6.82 6.48 13.74
CA TYR A 262 -5.50 5.83 13.58
C TYR A 262 -5.18 4.81 14.68
N GLY A 263 -6.06 4.64 15.66
CA GLY A 263 -5.90 3.71 16.78
C GLY A 263 -6.28 2.28 16.43
N THR A 264 -6.16 1.38 17.41
CA THR A 264 -6.41 -0.07 17.25
C THR A 264 -7.84 -0.41 16.83
N ASP A 265 -8.82 0.38 17.27
CA ASP A 265 -10.23 0.25 16.88
C ASP A 265 -10.58 1.08 15.64
N GLY A 266 -9.60 1.77 15.07
CA GLY A 266 -9.77 2.60 13.89
C GLY A 266 -9.81 1.81 12.58
N PRO A 267 -10.25 2.44 11.48
CA PRO A 267 -10.37 1.82 10.15
C PRO A 267 -9.13 1.10 9.60
N LEU A 268 -7.93 1.50 10.04
CA LEU A 268 -6.67 0.89 9.59
C LEU A 268 -6.27 -0.35 10.39
N TRP A 269 -6.84 -0.59 11.57
CA TRP A 269 -6.33 -1.62 12.49
C TRP A 269 -7.39 -2.60 12.96
N TYR A 270 -8.67 -2.24 12.88
CA TYR A 270 -9.71 -3.03 13.49
C TYR A 270 -9.85 -4.42 12.84
N ARG A 271 -9.80 -5.48 13.66
CA ARG A 271 -9.86 -6.89 13.23
C ARG A 271 -11.15 -7.62 13.61
N GLY A 272 -12.08 -6.96 14.29
CA GLY A 272 -13.25 -7.63 14.88
C GLY A 272 -14.27 -8.19 13.87
N PHE A 273 -14.12 -7.90 12.57
CA PHE A 273 -14.85 -8.62 11.51
C PHE A 273 -14.46 -10.11 11.41
N PHE A 274 -13.26 -10.47 11.85
CA PHE A 274 -12.73 -11.83 11.80
C PHE A 274 -12.50 -12.46 13.19
N SER A 275 -12.98 -11.83 14.26
CA SER A 275 -12.94 -12.43 15.59
C SER A 275 -13.87 -13.64 15.70
N GLU A 276 -13.58 -14.51 16.67
CA GLU A 276 -14.41 -15.66 17.02
C GLU A 276 -15.76 -15.22 17.60
N THR A 277 -15.76 -14.18 18.42
CA THR A 277 -16.95 -13.49 18.92
C THR A 277 -17.18 -12.22 18.09
N PRO A 278 -18.11 -12.24 17.11
CA PRO A 278 -18.39 -11.08 16.30
C PRO A 278 -18.88 -9.93 17.19
N SER A 279 -18.33 -8.73 17.03
CA SER A 279 -19.00 -7.55 17.61
C SER A 279 -20.36 -7.39 16.90
N ALA A 280 -21.45 -7.54 17.63
CA ALA A 280 -22.78 -7.88 17.11
C ALA A 280 -23.49 -6.82 16.22
N ASN A 281 -22.81 -5.81 15.66
CA ASN A 281 -23.47 -4.62 15.07
C ASN A 281 -23.03 -4.23 13.64
N PHE A 282 -22.46 -5.13 12.83
CA PHE A 282 -22.12 -4.79 11.43
C PHE A 282 -23.34 -4.37 10.59
N ALA A 283 -24.55 -4.83 10.92
CA ALA A 283 -25.78 -4.41 10.25
C ALA A 283 -26.11 -2.92 10.49
N GLN A 284 -25.81 -2.38 11.67
CA GLN A 284 -25.99 -0.95 11.97
C GLN A 284 -24.96 -0.12 11.20
N LEU A 285 -23.72 -0.59 11.09
CA LEU A 285 -22.70 0.04 10.25
C LEU A 285 -23.10 0.03 8.76
N GLN A 286 -23.60 -1.10 8.25
CA GLN A 286 -24.13 -1.21 6.88
C GLN A 286 -25.25 -0.20 6.64
N ALA A 287 -26.21 -0.10 7.56
CA ALA A 287 -27.30 0.86 7.47
C ALA A 287 -26.81 2.32 7.51
N HIS A 288 -25.90 2.65 8.44
CA HIS A 288 -25.36 4.00 8.58
C HIS A 288 -24.63 4.47 7.32
N PHE A 289 -23.80 3.61 6.71
CA PHE A 289 -23.06 3.95 5.49
C PHE A 289 -23.82 3.63 4.20
N SER A 290 -25.05 3.10 4.30
CA SER A 290 -25.86 2.66 3.15
C SER A 290 -25.11 1.68 2.22
N VAL A 291 -24.42 0.69 2.81
CA VAL A 291 -23.64 -0.31 2.07
C VAL A 291 -24.12 -1.74 2.33
N GLU A 292 -23.99 -2.59 1.34
CA GLU A 292 -24.33 -4.00 1.40
C GLU A 292 -23.19 -4.85 1.96
N ARG A 293 -21.93 -4.46 1.76
CA ARG A 293 -20.77 -5.30 2.12
C ARG A 293 -19.58 -4.47 2.58
N PHE A 294 -18.80 -5.02 3.49
CA PHE A 294 -17.45 -4.56 3.80
C PHE A 294 -16.42 -5.48 3.13
N ILE A 295 -15.46 -4.89 2.42
CA ILE A 295 -14.38 -5.61 1.75
C ILE A 295 -13.06 -5.09 2.31
N VAL A 296 -12.32 -5.97 2.98
CA VAL A 296 -11.21 -5.59 3.86
C VAL A 296 -9.97 -6.46 3.71
N GLY A 297 -8.79 -5.88 3.95
CA GLY A 297 -7.51 -6.57 4.05
C GLY A 297 -7.11 -6.82 5.51
N HIS A 298 -5.84 -6.54 5.84
CA HIS A 298 -5.22 -6.47 7.17
C HIS A 298 -5.12 -7.79 7.97
N THR A 299 -6.19 -8.59 7.94
CA THR A 299 -6.29 -9.90 8.59
C THR A 299 -6.10 -10.97 7.55
N SER A 300 -4.94 -11.63 7.63
CA SER A 300 -4.50 -12.54 6.58
C SER A 300 -5.22 -13.88 6.63
N HIS A 301 -5.63 -14.32 5.45
CA HIS A 301 -6.26 -15.60 5.21
C HIS A 301 -5.46 -16.38 4.17
N LYS A 302 -5.77 -17.68 4.04
CA LYS A 302 -5.12 -18.54 3.02
C LYS A 302 -5.54 -18.22 1.58
N GLU A 303 -6.67 -17.53 1.44
CA GLU A 303 -7.45 -17.28 0.23
C GLU A 303 -8.39 -16.10 0.53
N VAL A 304 -9.04 -15.54 -0.48
CA VAL A 304 -10.15 -14.61 -0.28
C VAL A 304 -11.30 -15.35 0.39
N VAL A 305 -11.77 -14.80 1.51
CA VAL A 305 -12.80 -15.42 2.36
C VAL A 305 -14.04 -14.56 2.46
N SER A 306 -15.18 -15.21 2.68
CA SER A 306 -16.46 -14.55 2.94
C SER A 306 -16.96 -14.94 4.33
N ARG A 307 -17.56 -13.99 5.04
CA ARG A 307 -18.27 -14.21 6.31
C ARG A 307 -19.65 -13.56 6.29
N TYR A 308 -20.51 -14.04 7.19
CA TYR A 308 -21.85 -13.50 7.43
C TYR A 308 -22.64 -13.34 6.13
N ASN A 309 -22.70 -14.42 5.36
CA ASN A 309 -23.42 -14.44 4.09
C ASN A 309 -22.94 -13.36 3.09
N GLY A 310 -21.62 -13.20 2.94
CA GLY A 310 -21.04 -12.23 2.00
C GLY A 310 -21.08 -10.78 2.46
N ARG A 311 -21.59 -10.47 3.65
CA ARG A 311 -21.60 -9.10 4.18
C ARG A 311 -20.20 -8.61 4.54
N ILE A 312 -19.28 -9.52 4.83
CA ILE A 312 -17.86 -9.22 5.03
C ILE A 312 -17.04 -10.13 4.12
N ILE A 313 -16.11 -9.54 3.36
CA ILE A 313 -15.17 -10.26 2.50
C ILE A 313 -13.75 -9.85 2.88
N GLY A 314 -12.93 -10.83 3.26
CA GLY A 314 -11.51 -10.66 3.54
C GLY A 314 -10.68 -10.92 2.29
N ILE A 315 -9.90 -9.94 1.85
CA ILE A 315 -9.09 -9.97 0.62
C ILE A 315 -7.58 -9.94 0.85
N ASP A 316 -7.12 -9.92 2.10
CA ASP A 316 -5.73 -10.26 2.43
C ASP A 316 -5.55 -11.79 2.35
N SER A 317 -5.05 -12.24 1.19
CA SER A 317 -4.78 -13.64 0.87
C SER A 317 -3.35 -14.07 1.22
N SER A 318 -2.68 -13.36 2.12
CA SER A 318 -1.30 -13.61 2.57
C SER A 318 -0.23 -13.43 1.47
N ILE A 319 -0.43 -12.50 0.52
CA ILE A 319 0.55 -12.15 -0.52
C ILE A 319 1.93 -11.87 0.09
N LYS A 320 1.96 -11.18 1.23
CA LYS A 320 3.12 -10.87 2.06
C LYS A 320 4.10 -12.02 2.30
N LEU A 321 3.64 -13.27 2.29
CA LEU A 321 4.49 -14.45 2.49
C LEU A 321 5.37 -14.78 1.28
N GLY A 322 5.13 -14.18 0.11
CA GLY A 322 6.01 -14.31 -1.04
C GLY A 322 5.86 -15.61 -1.84
N HIS A 323 4.76 -16.35 -1.63
CA HIS A 323 4.55 -17.65 -2.29
C HIS A 323 3.29 -17.73 -3.14
N LYS A 324 2.20 -17.12 -2.67
CA LYS A 324 0.90 -17.19 -3.32
C LYS A 324 0.08 -15.94 -3.05
N GLY A 325 -1.03 -15.79 -3.77
CA GLY A 325 -2.04 -14.80 -3.50
C GLY A 325 -3.30 -15.07 -4.30
N GLU A 326 -4.34 -14.33 -3.96
CA GLU A 326 -5.61 -14.28 -4.67
C GLU A 326 -6.13 -12.84 -4.70
N LEU A 327 -6.98 -12.56 -5.68
CA LEU A 327 -7.76 -11.33 -5.76
C LEU A 327 -9.26 -11.63 -5.74
N LEU A 328 -10.04 -10.63 -5.36
CA LEU A 328 -11.49 -10.62 -5.52
C LEU A 328 -11.83 -10.02 -6.87
N LEU A 329 -12.70 -10.67 -7.64
CA LEU A 329 -13.35 -10.13 -8.83
C LEU A 329 -14.84 -9.97 -8.56
N ILE A 330 -15.39 -8.82 -8.92
CA ILE A 330 -16.81 -8.50 -8.83
C ILE A 330 -17.27 -8.07 -10.22
N ASP A 331 -18.29 -8.73 -10.76
CA ASP A 331 -18.86 -8.39 -12.06
C ASP A 331 -20.34 -8.77 -12.10
N LYS A 332 -21.19 -7.80 -12.45
CA LYS A 332 -22.66 -7.96 -12.54
C LYS A 332 -23.27 -8.62 -11.30
N GLY A 333 -22.88 -8.15 -10.11
CA GLY A 333 -23.40 -8.62 -8.81
C GLY A 333 -22.92 -10.00 -8.39
N ARG A 334 -22.00 -10.62 -9.13
CA ARG A 334 -21.35 -11.89 -8.78
C ARG A 334 -19.94 -11.64 -8.28
N TYR A 335 -19.47 -12.51 -7.40
CA TYR A 335 -18.21 -12.38 -6.68
C TYR A 335 -17.40 -13.66 -6.88
N TRP A 336 -16.12 -13.52 -7.22
CA TRP A 336 -15.21 -14.64 -7.37
C TRP A 336 -13.91 -14.32 -6.65
N ARG A 337 -13.32 -15.34 -6.02
CA ARG A 337 -11.88 -15.32 -5.79
C ARG A 337 -11.17 -15.82 -7.03
N ALA A 338 -10.00 -15.27 -7.33
CA ALA A 338 -9.19 -15.71 -8.44
C ALA A 338 -7.71 -15.80 -8.07
N ASP A 339 -7.07 -16.87 -8.51
CA ASP A 339 -5.68 -17.20 -8.17
C ASP A 339 -4.67 -16.60 -9.15
N MET A 340 -3.39 -16.93 -8.93
CA MET A 340 -2.24 -16.50 -9.74
C MET A 340 -2.16 -17.17 -11.12
N GLN A 341 -3.05 -18.11 -11.42
CA GLN A 341 -3.22 -18.76 -12.73
C GLN A 341 -4.46 -18.24 -13.45
N GLY A 342 -5.27 -17.39 -12.80
CA GLY A 342 -6.52 -16.85 -13.34
C GLY A 342 -7.70 -17.80 -13.19
N ASN A 343 -7.56 -18.89 -12.43
CA ASN A 343 -8.68 -19.76 -12.11
C ASN A 343 -9.61 -19.04 -11.15
N ARG A 344 -10.92 -19.12 -11.41
CA ARG A 344 -11.94 -18.40 -10.64
C ARG A 344 -12.81 -19.38 -9.88
N THR A 345 -13.00 -19.13 -8.59
CA THR A 345 -13.97 -19.82 -7.75
C THR A 345 -15.02 -18.82 -7.29
N GLN A 346 -16.29 -19.09 -7.63
CA GLN A 346 -17.39 -18.21 -7.25
C GLN A 346 -17.62 -18.26 -5.74
N LEU A 347 -17.77 -17.09 -5.12
CA LEU A 347 -18.20 -16.97 -3.74
C LEU A 347 -19.74 -17.03 -3.72
N ASN A 348 -20.28 -18.03 -3.03
CA ASN A 348 -21.73 -18.21 -2.87
C ASN A 348 -22.18 -17.61 -1.54
N PHE A 349 -23.25 -16.83 -1.59
CA PHE A 349 -23.88 -16.20 -0.43
C PHE A 349 -25.28 -16.80 -0.29
N GLU A 350 -25.50 -17.60 0.77
CA GLU A 350 -26.80 -18.19 1.13
C GLU A 350 -27.77 -17.13 1.63
N LYS A 351 -28.72 -16.69 0.79
CA LYS A 351 -29.67 -15.60 1.10
C LYS A 351 -30.36 -15.71 2.45
#